data_AF-A0A9X9A0Z9-F1
#
_entry.id   AF-A0A9X9A0Z9-F1
#
_cell.length_a   1.000
_cell.length_b   1.000
_cell.length_c   1.000
_cell.angle_alpha   90.00
_cell.angle_beta   90.00
_cell.angle_gamma   90.00
#
_symmetry.space_group_name_H-M   'P 1'
#
loop_
_entity.id
_entity.type
_entity.pdbx_description
1 polymer ?
#
loop_
_entity_poly.entity_id
_entity_poly.type
_entity_poly.pdbx_seq_one_letter_code
_entity_poly.pdbx_strand_id
1 'polypeptide(L)'
;MYEGLIGEMKVLNNFIFRDYVVAISASLFVILSLSISTLSSLLRNKYLLYLGKISYSLYLYHIISLFSLIYMLHEILPLPIILIFSLVFSFILAMLSYVYVEKFAFGVGKYVTKQVDRREKGLSVKSELQDVIQKRAVK
;
A
#
# COMPACT_ATOMS: atom_id res chain seq x y z
N MET A 1 33.99 -19.42 28.39
CA MET A 1 33.91 -18.11 27.70
C MET A 1 33.82 -18.22 26.16
N TYR A 2 33.87 -19.43 25.59
CA TYR A 2 33.76 -19.69 24.14
C TYR A 2 32.36 -20.14 23.70
N GLU A 3 31.53 -20.69 24.60
CA GLU A 3 30.17 -21.14 24.24
C GLU A 3 29.21 -19.99 23.91
N GLY A 4 29.35 -18.83 24.57
CA GLY A 4 28.53 -17.65 24.27
C GLY A 4 28.80 -17.08 22.87
N LEU A 5 30.05 -17.04 22.44
CA LEU A 5 30.45 -16.51 21.13
C LEU A 5 29.96 -17.41 19.96
N ILE A 6 29.94 -18.73 20.18
CA ILE A 6 29.43 -19.70 19.20
C ILE A 6 27.90 -19.65 19.12
N GLY A 7 27.22 -19.37 20.23
CA GLY A 7 25.77 -19.12 20.27
C GLY A 7 25.38 -17.90 19.45
N GLU A 8 26.04 -16.77 19.66
CA GLU A 8 25.81 -15.52 18.91
C GLU A 8 26.05 -15.71 17.40
N MET A 9 27.14 -16.40 17.01
CA MET A 9 27.44 -16.69 15.60
C MET A 9 26.39 -17.61 14.96
N LYS A 10 25.85 -18.60 15.69
CA LYS A 10 24.78 -19.46 15.20
C LYS A 10 23.45 -18.72 15.06
N VAL A 11 23.11 -17.87 16.01
CA VAL A 11 21.88 -17.05 15.97
C VAL A 11 21.96 -16.06 14.80
N LEU A 12 23.11 -15.40 14.61
CA LEU A 12 23.34 -14.48 13.51
C LEU A 12 23.28 -15.18 12.15
N ASN A 13 23.93 -16.34 12.01
CA ASN A 13 23.89 -17.12 10.77
C ASN A 13 22.47 -17.61 10.45
N ASN A 14 21.70 -18.04 11.45
CA ASN A 14 20.33 -18.49 11.25
C ASN A 14 19.38 -17.34 10.88
N PHE A 15 19.60 -16.14 11.45
CA PHE A 15 18.86 -14.94 11.09
C PHE A 15 19.14 -14.52 9.65
N ILE A 16 20.42 -14.34 9.32
CA ILE A 16 20.89 -13.96 7.98
C ILE A 16 20.41 -14.98 6.93
N PHE A 17 20.53 -16.28 7.21
CA PHE A 17 20.07 -17.32 6.29
C PHE A 17 18.56 -17.28 6.07
N ARG A 18 17.75 -17.05 7.12
CA ARG A 18 16.31 -16.85 6.97
C ARG A 18 15.98 -15.65 6.10
N ASP A 19 16.63 -14.51 6.33
CA ASP A 19 16.37 -13.29 5.55
C ASP A 19 16.73 -13.48 4.07
N TYR A 20 17.87 -14.13 3.78
CA TYR A 20 18.23 -14.45 2.39
C TYR A 20 17.23 -15.39 1.73
N VAL A 21 16.79 -16.44 2.42
CA VAL A 21 15.78 -17.39 1.90
C VAL A 21 14.46 -16.68 1.63
N VAL A 22 14.01 -15.80 2.54
CA VAL A 22 12.79 -15.01 2.36
C VAL A 22 12.94 -14.03 1.19
N ALA A 23 14.07 -13.33 1.08
CA ALA A 23 14.33 -12.38 0.01
C ALA A 23 14.36 -13.07 -1.37
N ILE A 24 15.01 -14.25 -1.46
CA ILE A 24 15.05 -15.06 -2.67
C ILE A 24 13.63 -15.53 -3.02
N SER A 25 12.87 -16.04 -2.06
CA SER A 25 11.50 -16.54 -2.28
C SER A 25 10.56 -15.44 -2.77
N ALA A 26 10.62 -14.27 -2.15
CA ALA A 26 9.82 -13.11 -2.53
C ALA A 26 10.20 -12.60 -3.93
N SER A 27 11.50 -12.50 -4.23
CA SER A 27 11.98 -12.06 -5.55
C SER A 27 11.57 -13.05 -6.64
N LEU A 28 11.72 -14.35 -6.39
CA LEU A 28 11.30 -15.40 -7.31
C LEU A 28 9.80 -15.34 -7.57
N PHE A 29 8.99 -15.12 -6.52
CA PHE A 29 7.54 -14.98 -6.62
C PHE A 29 7.14 -13.78 -7.47
N VAL A 30 7.80 -12.63 -7.32
CA VAL A 30 7.57 -11.45 -8.16
C VAL A 30 7.90 -11.73 -9.63
N ILE A 31 9.04 -12.38 -9.89
CA ILE A 31 9.45 -12.76 -11.26
C ILE A 31 8.42 -13.72 -11.87
N LEU A 32 7.98 -14.73 -11.11
CA LEU A 32 6.95 -15.68 -11.54
C LEU A 32 5.62 -14.97 -11.86
N SER A 33 5.23 -14.02 -11.01
CA SER A 33 4.03 -13.21 -11.22
C SER A 33 4.10 -12.36 -12.50
N LEU A 34 5.30 -11.97 -12.94
CA LEU A 34 5.48 -11.16 -14.15
C LEU A 34 5.60 -12.03 -15.41
N SER A 35 6.23 -13.19 -15.29
CA SER A 35 6.47 -14.11 -16.41
C SER A 35 5.19 -14.86 -16.82
N ILE A 36 4.32 -15.20 -15.86
CA ILE A 36 3.11 -15.98 -16.11
C ILE A 36 1.90 -15.05 -16.20
N SER A 37 1.33 -14.93 -17.41
CA SER A 37 0.16 -14.09 -17.69
C SER A 37 -1.10 -14.49 -16.90
N THR A 38 -1.28 -15.77 -16.59
CA THR A 38 -2.40 -16.27 -15.76
C THR A 38 -2.25 -15.87 -14.29
N LEU A 39 -1.03 -15.94 -13.74
CA LEU A 39 -0.69 -15.53 -12.38
C LEU A 39 -0.79 -14.01 -12.22
N SER A 40 -0.33 -13.26 -13.22
CA SER A 40 -0.52 -11.81 -13.31
C SER A 40 -2.01 -11.43 -13.34
N SER A 41 -2.82 -12.14 -14.13
CA SER A 41 -4.28 -11.92 -14.18
C SER A 41 -4.95 -12.23 -12.84
N LEU A 42 -4.51 -13.30 -12.16
CA LEU A 42 -5.01 -13.69 -10.85
C LEU A 42 -4.63 -12.68 -9.76
N LEU A 43 -3.38 -12.19 -9.75
CA LEU A 43 -2.94 -11.14 -8.82
C LEU A 43 -3.62 -9.78 -9.10
N ARG A 44 -3.96 -9.51 -10.36
CA ARG A 44 -4.72 -8.32 -10.76
C ARG A 44 -6.22 -8.42 -10.48
N ASN A 45 -6.67 -9.51 -9.84
CA ASN A 45 -8.04 -9.64 -9.41
C ASN A 45 -8.39 -8.52 -8.41
N LYS A 46 -9.61 -7.97 -8.57
CA LYS A 46 -10.09 -6.80 -7.83
C LYS A 46 -10.00 -7.00 -6.32
N TYR A 47 -10.21 -8.22 -5.83
CA TYR A 47 -10.14 -8.55 -4.41
C TYR A 47 -8.72 -8.50 -3.84
N LEU A 48 -7.71 -9.03 -4.55
CA LEU A 48 -6.32 -9.02 -4.10
C LEU A 48 -5.73 -7.61 -4.14
N LEU A 49 -6.03 -6.85 -5.19
CA LEU A 49 -5.67 -5.43 -5.25
C LEU A 49 -6.36 -4.63 -4.13
N TYR A 50 -7.61 -4.95 -3.79
CA TYR A 50 -8.33 -4.32 -2.69
C TYR A 50 -7.71 -4.66 -1.33
N LEU A 51 -7.30 -5.92 -1.14
CA LEU A 51 -6.60 -6.37 0.07
C LEU A 51 -5.25 -5.68 0.25
N GLY A 52 -4.46 -5.57 -0.84
CA GLY A 52 -3.17 -4.87 -0.81
C GLY A 52 -3.31 -3.39 -0.45
N LYS A 53 -4.39 -2.75 -0.88
CA LYS A 53 -4.68 -1.37 -0.53
C LYS A 53 -5.10 -1.21 0.95
N ILE A 54 -5.98 -2.08 1.46
CA ILE A 54 -6.34 -2.10 2.89
C ILE A 54 -5.12 -2.35 3.77
N SER A 55 -4.18 -3.20 3.32
CA SER A 55 -2.96 -3.54 4.05
C SER A 55 -2.16 -2.30 4.49
N TYR A 56 -2.11 -1.24 3.65
CA TYR A 56 -1.42 0.00 3.99
C TYR A 56 -2.06 0.72 5.18
N SER A 57 -3.39 0.89 5.16
CA SER A 57 -4.10 1.46 6.32
C SER A 57 -3.97 0.56 7.54
N LEU A 58 -4.06 -0.76 7.35
CA LEU A 58 -3.95 -1.72 8.45
C LEU A 58 -2.60 -1.66 9.15
N TYR A 59 -1.50 -1.55 8.40
CA TYR A 59 -0.16 -1.41 8.95
C TYR A 59 -0.03 -0.15 9.83
N LEU A 60 -0.60 0.97 9.37
CA LEU A 60 -0.52 2.25 10.07
C LEU A 60 -1.30 2.23 11.39
N TYR A 61 -2.52 1.65 11.39
CA TYR A 61 -3.38 1.62 12.56
C TYR A 61 -3.08 0.46 13.53
N HIS A 62 -2.46 -0.62 13.07
CA HIS A 62 -2.16 -1.77 13.92
C HIS A 62 -1.27 -1.40 15.10
N ILE A 63 -0.15 -0.71 14.87
CA ILE A 63 0.78 -0.35 15.95
C ILE A 63 0.11 0.61 16.94
N ILE A 64 -0.63 1.61 16.44
CA ILE A 64 -1.29 2.63 17.26
C ILE A 64 -2.40 2.01 18.12
N SER A 65 -3.22 1.13 17.53
CA SER A 65 -4.27 0.39 18.24
C SER A 65 -3.68 -0.53 19.31
N LEU A 66 -2.61 -1.25 18.97
CA LEU A 66 -1.93 -2.16 19.89
C LEU A 66 -1.34 -1.41 21.08
N PHE A 67 -0.64 -0.31 20.84
CA PHE A 67 -0.07 0.50 21.92
C PHE A 67 -1.15 1.10 22.80
N SER A 68 -2.23 1.63 22.21
CA SER A 68 -3.33 2.24 22.95
C SER A 68 -4.05 1.21 23.85
N LEU A 69 -4.35 0.02 23.32
CA LEU A 69 -5.05 -1.03 24.08
C LEU A 69 -4.16 -1.66 25.15
N ILE A 70 -2.86 -1.86 24.89
CA ILE A 70 -1.93 -2.33 25.91
C ILE A 70 -1.87 -1.31 27.04
N TYR A 71 -1.70 -0.02 26.74
CA TYR A 71 -1.53 0.99 27.78
C TYR A 71 -2.81 1.21 28.60
N MET A 72 -3.99 1.09 27.98
CA MET A 72 -5.28 1.31 28.65
C MET A 72 -5.82 0.08 29.38
N LEU A 73 -5.42 -1.13 28.98
CA LEU A 73 -6.05 -2.39 29.42
C LEU A 73 -5.10 -3.37 30.11
N HIS A 74 -3.80 -3.03 30.17
CA HIS A 74 -2.75 -3.84 30.82
C HIS A 74 -3.09 -4.26 32.25
N GLU A 75 -3.79 -3.41 33.02
CA GLU A 75 -4.11 -3.72 34.42
C GLU A 75 -5.34 -4.62 34.61
N ILE A 76 -6.17 -4.82 33.57
CA ILE A 76 -7.49 -5.45 33.69
C ILE A 76 -7.53 -6.83 33.02
N LEU A 77 -6.73 -7.06 31.97
CA LEU A 77 -6.82 -8.28 31.15
C LEU A 77 -5.46 -8.94 30.87
N PRO A 78 -5.43 -10.28 30.71
CA PRO A 78 -4.22 -10.99 30.29
C PRO A 78 -3.77 -10.55 28.89
N LEU A 79 -2.45 -10.36 28.71
CA LEU A 79 -1.80 -9.97 27.46
C LEU A 79 -2.32 -10.67 26.18
N PRO A 80 -2.52 -12.00 26.12
CA PRO A 80 -2.98 -12.65 24.89
C PRO A 80 -4.38 -12.21 24.45
N ILE A 81 -5.27 -11.90 25.39
CA ILE A 81 -6.63 -11.43 25.10
C ILE A 81 -6.59 -10.00 24.57
N ILE A 82 -5.74 -9.14 25.16
CA ILE A 82 -5.51 -7.77 24.69
C ILE A 82 -4.97 -7.79 23.25
N LEU A 83 -4.09 -8.75 22.93
CA LEU A 83 -3.49 -8.87 21.60
C LEU A 83 -4.52 -9.24 20.53
N ILE A 84 -5.38 -10.23 20.81
CA ILE A 84 -6.46 -10.63 19.89
C ILE A 84 -7.45 -9.47 19.72
N PHE A 85 -7.82 -8.81 20.82
CA PHE A 85 -8.76 -7.69 20.78
C PHE A 85 -8.19 -6.49 20.00
N SER A 86 -6.91 -6.18 20.21
CA SER A 86 -6.17 -5.18 19.43
C SER A 86 -6.14 -5.51 17.95
N LEU A 87 -5.96 -6.77 17.58
CA LEU A 87 -5.92 -7.17 16.18
C LEU A 87 -7.30 -6.99 15.52
N VAL A 88 -8.37 -7.38 16.20
CA VAL A 88 -9.75 -7.17 15.74
C VAL A 88 -10.08 -5.67 15.62
N PHE A 89 -9.72 -4.89 16.64
CA PHE A 89 -9.97 -3.44 16.68
C PHE A 89 -9.19 -2.69 15.60
N SER A 90 -7.93 -3.08 15.38
CA SER A 90 -7.12 -2.59 14.27
C SER A 90 -7.75 -2.93 12.92
N PHE A 91 -8.34 -4.11 12.76
CA PHE A 91 -8.98 -4.51 11.51
C PHE A 91 -10.20 -3.63 11.19
N ILE A 92 -10.98 -3.33 12.23
CA ILE A 92 -12.16 -2.45 12.14
C ILE A 92 -11.74 -1.01 11.80
N LEU A 93 -10.75 -0.47 12.51
CA LEU A 93 -10.20 0.87 12.25
C LEU A 93 -9.58 0.97 10.84
N ALA A 94 -8.87 -0.06 10.40
CA ALA A 94 -8.29 -0.13 9.08
C ALA A 94 -9.37 -0.17 7.99
N MET A 95 -10.43 -0.97 8.18
CA MET A 95 -11.56 -1.02 7.25
C MET A 95 -12.27 0.34 7.17
N LEU A 96 -12.44 1.03 8.30
CA LEU A 96 -13.04 2.36 8.35
C LEU A 96 -12.17 3.39 7.62
N SER A 97 -10.87 3.46 7.96
CA SER A 97 -9.94 4.37 7.28
C SER A 97 -9.79 4.09 5.79
N TYR A 98 -9.84 2.83 5.38
CA TYR A 98 -9.83 2.47 3.97
C TYR A 98 -11.00 3.10 3.19
N VAL A 99 -12.21 3.00 3.76
CA VAL A 99 -13.40 3.56 3.14
C VAL A 99 -13.39 5.09 3.17
N TYR A 100 -12.96 5.69 4.29
CA TYR A 100 -13.03 7.13 4.49
C TYR A 100 -11.87 7.91 3.86
N VAL A 101 -10.63 7.41 3.92
CA VAL A 101 -9.45 8.12 3.44
C VAL A 101 -9.14 7.73 2.00
N GLU A 102 -9.15 6.43 1.70
CA GLU A 102 -8.64 5.96 0.42
C GLU A 102 -9.63 6.16 -0.72
N LYS A 103 -10.91 5.85 -0.49
CA LYS A 103 -11.98 6.14 -1.47
C LYS A 103 -12.16 7.63 -1.69
N PHE A 104 -11.92 8.44 -0.66
CA PHE A 104 -11.93 9.90 -0.75
C PHE A 104 -10.74 10.43 -1.54
N ALA A 105 -9.52 9.99 -1.24
CA ALA A 105 -8.29 10.43 -1.92
C ALA A 105 -8.28 10.06 -3.41
N PHE A 106 -8.73 8.85 -3.78
CA PHE A 106 -8.89 8.46 -5.18
C PHE A 106 -9.94 9.32 -5.91
N GLY A 107 -11.01 9.70 -5.21
CA GLY A 107 -12.02 10.63 -5.73
C GLY A 107 -11.38 11.98 -6.08
N VAL A 108 -10.72 12.60 -5.10
CA VAL A 108 -10.07 13.92 -5.25
C VAL A 108 -9.01 13.89 -6.35
N GLY A 109 -8.14 12.88 -6.39
CA GLY A 109 -7.12 12.75 -7.44
C GLY A 109 -7.73 12.69 -8.84
N LYS A 110 -8.81 11.94 -9.03
CA LYS A 110 -9.50 11.85 -10.32
C LYS A 110 -10.16 13.16 -10.74
N TYR A 111 -10.67 13.95 -9.79
CA TYR A 111 -11.20 15.29 -10.07
C TYR A 111 -10.11 16.26 -10.51
N VAL A 112 -8.91 16.18 -9.93
CA VAL A 112 -7.77 17.04 -10.30
C VAL A 112 -7.25 16.68 -11.70
N THR A 113 -7.02 15.41 -12.00
CA THR A 113 -6.52 15.00 -13.33
C THR A 113 -7.52 15.31 -14.45
N LYS A 114 -8.84 15.19 -14.19
CA LYS A 114 -9.88 15.52 -15.16
C LYS A 114 -9.93 17.02 -15.50
N GLN A 115 -9.48 17.89 -14.59
CA GLN A 115 -9.38 19.33 -14.85
C GLN A 115 -8.14 19.71 -15.66
N VAL A 116 -7.04 18.96 -15.51
CA VAL A 116 -5.82 19.17 -16.30
C VAL A 116 -6.06 18.80 -17.77
N ASP A 117 -6.65 17.63 -18.05
CA ASP A 117 -6.97 17.19 -19.43
C ASP A 117 -7.93 18.14 -20.16
N ARG A 118 -8.87 18.76 -19.42
CA ARG A 118 -9.77 19.78 -19.99
C ARG A 118 -9.07 21.11 -20.30
N ARG A 119 -8.10 21.52 -19.48
CA ARG A 119 -7.33 22.75 -19.72
C ARG A 119 -6.40 22.60 -20.92
N GLU A 120 -5.77 21.44 -21.08
CA GLU A 120 -4.86 21.16 -22.20
C GLU A 120 -5.60 21.15 -23.55
N LYS A 121 -6.76 20.47 -23.62
CA LYS A 121 -7.62 20.49 -24.81
C LYS A 121 -8.18 21.89 -25.12
N GLY A 122 -8.52 22.67 -24.09
CA GLY A 122 -8.99 24.04 -24.28
C GLY A 122 -7.91 25.00 -24.80
N LEU A 123 -6.65 24.78 -24.42
CA LEU A 123 -5.52 25.58 -24.91
C LEU A 123 -5.19 25.24 -26.38
N SER A 124 -5.17 23.95 -26.73
CA SER A 124 -4.89 23.49 -28.09
C SER A 124 -5.96 23.94 -29.10
N VAL A 125 -7.24 23.92 -28.71
CA VAL A 125 -8.32 24.41 -29.59
C VAL A 125 -8.22 25.93 -29.81
N LYS A 126 -7.78 26.68 -28.80
CA LYS A 126 -7.63 28.14 -28.91
C LYS A 126 -6.44 28.53 -29.81
N SER A 127 -5.33 27.77 -29.77
CA SER A 127 -4.20 28.00 -30.67
C SER A 127 -4.55 27.66 -32.12
N GLU A 128 -5.25 26.55 -32.37
CA GLU A 128 -5.70 26.19 -33.73
C GLU A 128 -6.66 27.26 -34.31
N LEU A 129 -7.56 27.81 -33.49
CA LEU A 129 -8.45 28.86 -33.94
C LEU A 129 -7.71 30.16 -34.31
N GLN A 130 -6.66 30.52 -33.55
CA GLN A 130 -5.84 31.69 -33.84
C GLN A 130 -5.04 31.53 -35.14
N ASP A 131 -4.46 30.35 -35.38
CA ASP A 131 -3.76 30.04 -36.62
C ASP A 131 -4.69 30.12 -37.85
N VAL A 132 -5.93 29.62 -37.74
CA VAL A 132 -6.90 29.67 -38.84
C VAL A 132 -7.34 31.12 -39.13
N ILE A 133 -7.56 31.93 -38.09
CA ILE A 133 -7.95 33.34 -38.25
C ILE A 133 -6.80 34.14 -38.88
N GLN A 134 -5.56 33.93 -38.44
CA GLN A 134 -4.38 34.60 -38.99
C GLN A 134 -4.15 34.22 -40.45
N LYS A 135 -4.34 32.95 -40.81
CA LYS A 135 -4.22 32.48 -42.19
C LYS A 135 -5.32 33.01 -43.12
N ARG A 136 -6.50 33.33 -42.59
CA ARG A 136 -7.59 34.00 -43.33
C ARG A 136 -7.39 35.51 -43.47
N ALA A 137 -6.71 36.17 -42.54
CA ALA A 137 -6.49 37.61 -42.58
C ALA A 137 -5.37 38.03 -43.56
N VAL A 138 -4.49 37.11 -43.94
CA VAL A 138 -3.35 37.34 -44.86
C VAL A 138 -3.72 37.03 -46.32
N LYS A 139 -4.93 36.55 -46.60
CA LYS A 139 -5.42 36.18 -47.93
C LYS A 139 -6.53 37.12 -48.38
#